data_AF-A0A8D9LCF4-F1
#
_entry.id   AF-A0A8D9LCF4-F1
#
_cell.length_a   1.000
_cell.length_b   1.000
_cell.length_c   1.000
_cell.angle_alpha   90.00
_cell.angle_beta   90.00
_cell.angle_gamma   90.00
#
_symmetry.space_group_name_H-M   'P 1'
#
loop_
_entity.id
_entity.type
_entity.pdbx_description
1 polymer ?
#
loop_
_entity_poly.entity_id
_entity_poly.type
_entity_poly.pdbx_seq_one_letter_code
_entity_poly.pdbx_strand_id
1 'polypeptide(L)'
;MKKKFYNKAVGLVGMLAITALFVACDEHRDYPDTSMKPCHILCTDGKVLSVSDFEHSGKQAIAVVFHVNHDEKTEGNGYAVYLWDLEPLAFADSIGVKQNTSADIAALDGFENTFALLNTSDVSSPLAEKAFDLWRYGQSSYIPSVAQMRLLYHAKEQINPIIKMCGGDTLSIEADDCWHWTSTEVAGQQTAKAWLFSMSSGAIHDTPKTQAHQVRPIITINN
;
A
#
# COMPACT_ATOMS: atom_id res chain seq x y z
N MET A 1 -34.12 -13.93 90.61
CA MET A 1 -33.61 -15.32 90.54
C MET A 1 -34.74 -16.23 90.08
N LYS A 2 -34.50 -17.06 89.04
CA LYS A 2 -35.39 -18.14 88.50
C LYS A 2 -36.64 -17.62 87.76
N LYS A 3 -37.06 -18.16 86.61
CA LYS A 3 -36.60 -19.23 85.70
C LYS A 3 -37.34 -18.99 84.38
N LYS A 4 -36.66 -19.17 83.24
CA LYS A 4 -37.29 -19.28 81.92
C LYS A 4 -38.10 -20.58 81.83
N PHE A 5 -39.10 -20.55 80.96
CA PHE A 5 -39.43 -21.53 79.90
C PHE A 5 -40.92 -21.87 79.88
N TYR A 6 -41.62 -21.37 78.85
CA TYR A 6 -42.64 -22.18 78.19
C TYR A 6 -42.74 -21.85 76.71
N ASN A 7 -42.60 -22.90 75.91
CA ASN A 7 -42.64 -22.94 74.45
C ASN A 7 -44.00 -22.50 73.90
N LYS A 8 -43.98 -21.77 72.77
CA LYS A 8 -44.93 -21.80 71.65
C LYS A 8 -44.21 -21.15 70.46
N ALA A 9 -44.39 -21.45 69.18
CA ALA A 9 -44.98 -22.52 68.40
C ALA A 9 -44.83 -22.03 66.94
N VAL A 10 -44.78 -22.96 65.98
CA VAL A 10 -45.26 -22.78 64.59
C VAL A 10 -44.39 -21.95 63.62
N GLY A 11 -43.74 -22.70 62.72
CA GLY A 11 -43.93 -22.59 61.28
C GLY A 11 -43.39 -21.35 60.56
N LEU A 12 -42.21 -21.47 59.94
CA LEU A 12 -41.88 -20.65 58.78
C LEU A 12 -41.38 -21.54 57.65
N VAL A 13 -42.20 -21.60 56.60
CA VAL A 13 -41.98 -22.30 55.33
C VAL A 13 -40.72 -21.73 54.67
N GLY A 14 -39.75 -22.60 54.40
CA GLY A 14 -38.58 -22.25 53.61
C GLY A 14 -38.96 -22.08 52.14
N MET A 15 -38.90 -20.85 51.64
CA MET A 15 -38.98 -20.56 50.21
C MET A 15 -37.63 -19.97 49.77
N LEU A 16 -36.68 -20.85 49.50
CA LEU A 16 -35.41 -20.51 48.85
C LEU A 16 -35.66 -20.41 47.34
N ALA A 17 -36.00 -19.21 46.87
CA ALA A 17 -36.00 -18.91 45.45
C ALA A 17 -34.54 -18.81 44.96
N ILE A 18 -34.06 -19.86 44.29
CA ILE A 18 -32.80 -19.81 43.56
C ILE A 18 -33.06 -19.02 42.27
N THR A 19 -32.73 -17.73 42.27
CA THR A 19 -32.64 -16.96 41.03
C THR A 19 -31.39 -17.40 40.28
N ALA A 20 -31.56 -18.34 39.34
CA ALA A 20 -30.55 -18.62 38.33
C ALA A 20 -30.49 -17.43 37.37
N LEU A 21 -29.57 -16.50 37.63
CA LEU A 21 -29.16 -15.51 36.65
C LEU A 21 -28.42 -16.26 35.54
N PHE A 22 -29.08 -16.51 34.42
CA PHE A 22 -28.40 -16.83 33.18
C PHE A 22 -27.64 -15.57 32.75
N VAL A 23 -26.39 -15.43 33.19
CA VAL A 23 -25.45 -14.54 32.54
C VAL A 23 -25.08 -15.24 31.23
N ALA A 24 -25.79 -14.92 30.16
CA ALA A 24 -25.28 -15.15 28.83
C ALA A 24 -24.10 -14.19 28.63
N CYS A 25 -22.93 -14.57 29.13
CA CYS A 25 -21.68 -14.00 28.64
C CYS A 25 -21.55 -14.50 27.20
N ASP A 26 -22.08 -13.75 26.24
CA ASP A 26 -21.61 -13.86 24.88
C ASP A 26 -20.16 -13.39 24.91
N GLU A 27 -19.23 -14.34 25.02
CA GLU A 27 -17.81 -14.07 24.93
C GLU A 27 -17.58 -13.57 23.50
N HIS A 28 -17.53 -12.25 23.35
CA HIS A 28 -17.17 -11.61 22.09
C HIS A 28 -15.74 -12.05 21.79
N ARG A 29 -15.61 -13.14 21.02
CA ARG A 29 -14.32 -13.61 20.53
C ARG A 29 -13.85 -12.57 19.53
N ASP A 30 -13.02 -11.65 20.01
CA ASP A 30 -12.24 -10.76 19.16
C ASP A 30 -11.31 -11.64 18.32
N TYR A 31 -11.77 -11.99 17.12
CA TYR A 31 -10.89 -12.59 16.13
C TYR A 31 -9.86 -11.52 15.74
N PRO A 32 -8.57 -11.88 15.67
CA PRO A 32 -7.55 -10.92 15.25
C PRO A 32 -7.93 -10.41 13.85
N ASP A 33 -8.05 -9.10 13.72
CA ASP A 33 -8.29 -8.45 12.45
C ASP A 33 -7.07 -8.68 11.55
N THR A 34 -7.24 -9.55 10.56
CA THR A 34 -6.20 -9.92 9.60
C THR A 34 -6.31 -9.13 8.29
N SER A 35 -7.20 -8.12 8.24
CA SER A 35 -7.36 -7.29 7.04
C SER A 35 -6.09 -6.49 6.75
N MET A 36 -5.79 -6.35 5.46
CA MET A 36 -4.73 -5.47 5.01
C MET A 36 -5.12 -4.00 5.23
N LYS A 37 -4.19 -3.19 5.72
CA LYS A 37 -4.39 -1.76 5.96
C LYS A 37 -3.20 -0.95 5.44
N PRO A 38 -3.39 0.35 5.12
CA PRO A 38 -2.27 1.26 4.94
C PRO A 38 -1.30 1.17 6.13
N CYS A 39 -0.01 1.41 5.87
CA CYS A 39 1.10 1.24 6.81
C CYS A 39 1.47 -0.21 7.17
N HIS A 40 0.76 -1.22 6.65
CA HIS A 40 1.25 -2.60 6.72
C HIS A 40 2.49 -2.80 5.83
N ILE A 41 3.31 -3.77 6.18
CA ILE A 41 4.61 -4.03 5.56
C ILE A 41 4.51 -5.28 4.71
N LEU A 42 4.77 -5.12 3.41
CA LEU A 42 4.94 -6.25 2.50
C LEU A 42 6.37 -6.79 2.67
N CYS A 43 6.45 -8.09 2.95
CA CYS A 43 7.71 -8.81 3.12
C CYS A 43 8.14 -9.52 1.83
N THR A 44 9.42 -9.86 1.73
CA THR A 44 10.00 -10.57 0.57
C THR A 44 9.39 -11.96 0.33
N ASP A 45 8.72 -12.55 1.33
CA ASP A 45 7.99 -13.82 1.22
C ASP A 45 6.52 -13.64 0.81
N GLY A 46 6.12 -12.42 0.43
CA GLY A 46 4.77 -12.08 -0.03
C GLY A 46 3.73 -11.86 1.05
N LYS A 47 4.07 -12.05 2.34
CA LYS A 47 3.10 -11.74 3.41
C LYS A 47 3.07 -10.24 3.71
N VAL A 48 1.86 -9.75 3.96
CA VAL A 48 1.61 -8.40 4.45
C VAL A 48 1.38 -8.47 5.97
N LEU A 49 2.16 -7.74 6.75
CA LEU A 49 2.13 -7.75 8.21
C LEU A 49 1.84 -6.37 8.78
N SER A 50 1.19 -6.33 9.94
CA SER A 50 1.17 -5.11 10.76
C SER A 50 2.60 -4.76 11.23
N VAL A 51 2.82 -3.52 11.65
CA VAL A 51 4.12 -3.09 12.21
C VAL A 51 4.53 -3.98 13.39
N SER A 52 3.61 -4.23 14.32
CA SER A 52 3.86 -5.07 15.49
C SER A 52 4.20 -6.52 15.11
N ASP A 53 3.49 -7.10 14.14
CA ASP A 53 3.79 -8.48 13.71
C ASP A 53 5.12 -8.55 12.98
N PHE A 54 5.45 -7.52 12.18
CA PHE A 54 6.70 -7.44 11.45
C PHE A 54 7.91 -7.44 12.40
N GLU A 55 7.90 -6.61 13.45
CA GLU A 55 8.97 -6.52 14.47
C GLU A 55 9.29 -7.87 15.13
N HIS A 56 8.31 -8.76 15.26
CA HIS A 56 8.46 -10.09 15.87
C HIS A 56 8.64 -11.22 14.84
N SER A 57 8.56 -10.92 13.54
CA SER A 57 8.53 -11.94 12.49
C SER A 57 9.90 -12.43 12.03
N GLY A 58 10.96 -11.63 12.24
CA GLY A 58 12.29 -11.87 11.67
C GLY A 58 12.35 -11.78 10.14
N LYS A 59 11.31 -11.23 9.49
CA LYS A 59 11.21 -11.13 8.04
C LYS A 59 11.89 -9.88 7.49
N GLN A 60 12.16 -9.92 6.20
CA GLN A 60 12.67 -8.78 5.45
C GLN A 60 11.54 -8.03 4.76
N ALA A 61 11.45 -6.73 5.02
CA ALA A 61 10.54 -5.80 4.34
C ALA A 61 11.02 -5.52 2.91
N ILE A 62 10.09 -5.29 1.99
CA ILE A 62 10.37 -4.84 0.61
C ILE A 62 9.53 -3.65 0.17
N ALA A 63 8.32 -3.50 0.73
CA ALA A 63 7.42 -2.41 0.41
C ALA A 63 6.46 -2.10 1.57
N VAL A 64 5.80 -0.93 1.53
CA VAL A 64 4.81 -0.51 2.51
C VAL A 64 3.47 -0.26 1.82
N VAL A 65 2.39 -0.83 2.35
CA VAL A 65 1.02 -0.62 1.84
C VAL A 65 0.64 0.84 2.03
N PHE A 66 0.25 1.51 0.95
CA PHE A 66 -0.19 2.91 0.99
C PHE A 66 -1.64 3.08 0.57
N HIS A 67 -2.23 2.08 -0.06
CA HIS A 67 -3.62 2.10 -0.51
C HIS A 67 -4.25 0.70 -0.43
N VAL A 68 -5.51 0.64 -0.03
CA VAL A 68 -6.33 -0.57 -0.04
C VAL A 68 -7.56 -0.28 -0.88
N ASN A 69 -7.83 -1.13 -1.85
CA ASN A 69 -9.00 -1.00 -2.71
C ASN A 69 -10.26 -1.40 -1.92
N HIS A 70 -11.33 -0.62 -2.06
CA HIS A 70 -12.60 -0.86 -1.37
C HIS A 70 -13.72 -1.29 -2.32
N ASP A 71 -13.45 -1.33 -3.63
CA ASP A 71 -14.39 -1.78 -4.66
C ASP A 71 -13.84 -3.05 -5.30
N GLU A 72 -14.66 -4.12 -5.32
CA GLU A 72 -14.36 -5.41 -5.96
C GLU A 72 -14.11 -5.30 -7.47
N LYS A 73 -14.48 -4.17 -8.10
CA LYS A 73 -14.22 -3.90 -9.52
C LYS A 73 -12.82 -3.38 -9.81
N THR A 74 -12.09 -2.93 -8.78
CA THR A 74 -10.71 -2.46 -8.95
C THR A 74 -9.79 -3.66 -8.89
N GLU A 75 -8.88 -3.79 -9.87
CA GLU A 75 -7.93 -4.90 -9.87
C GLU A 75 -7.02 -4.86 -8.64
N GLY A 76 -6.87 -6.03 -8.00
CA GLY A 76 -6.12 -6.22 -6.78
C GLY A 76 -6.75 -5.63 -5.53
N ASN A 77 -6.17 -5.97 -4.38
CA ASN A 77 -6.63 -5.56 -3.06
C ASN A 77 -6.04 -4.21 -2.62
N GLY A 78 -5.06 -3.68 -3.35
CA GLY A 78 -4.41 -2.41 -3.03
C GLY A 78 -3.00 -2.31 -3.59
N TYR A 79 -2.28 -1.28 -3.13
CA TYR A 79 -0.94 -0.97 -3.60
C TYR A 79 0.06 -0.83 -2.45
N ALA A 80 1.26 -1.33 -2.67
CA ALA A 80 2.42 -1.08 -1.81
C ALA A 80 3.55 -0.39 -2.58
N VAL A 81 4.27 0.50 -1.90
CA VAL A 81 5.38 1.28 -2.45
C VAL A 81 6.71 0.69 -2.01
N TYR A 82 7.66 0.57 -2.93
CA TYR A 82 9.00 0.06 -2.60
C TYR A 82 9.73 0.93 -1.58
N LEU A 83 10.60 0.28 -0.80
CA LEU A 83 11.41 0.96 0.20
C LEU A 83 12.46 1.92 -0.38
N TRP A 84 12.91 1.70 -1.62
CA TRP A 84 13.97 2.48 -2.25
C TRP A 84 13.54 3.00 -3.62
N ASP A 85 14.07 4.16 -4.00
CA ASP A 85 13.98 4.66 -5.36
C ASP A 85 14.88 3.84 -6.29
N LEU A 86 14.48 3.80 -7.56
CA LEU A 86 15.39 3.44 -8.63
C LEU A 86 16.33 4.60 -8.94
N GLU A 87 17.51 4.26 -9.45
CA GLU A 87 18.42 5.25 -10.03
C GLU A 87 17.70 6.09 -11.11
N PRO A 88 18.09 7.37 -11.33
CA PRO A 88 17.50 8.18 -12.37
C PRO A 88 17.70 7.57 -13.75
N LEU A 89 16.60 7.33 -14.47
CA LEU A 89 16.61 6.67 -15.78
C LEU A 89 15.70 7.40 -16.77
N ALA A 90 16.01 7.23 -18.06
CA ALA A 90 15.17 7.73 -19.13
C ALA A 90 13.89 6.90 -19.24
N PHE A 91 12.76 7.56 -19.43
CA PHE A 91 11.48 6.92 -19.76
C PHE A 91 11.59 6.14 -21.08
N ALA A 92 12.35 6.66 -22.04
CA ALA A 92 12.64 6.02 -23.32
C ALA A 92 14.04 6.40 -23.81
N ASP A 93 14.72 5.48 -24.50
CA ASP A 93 16.05 5.73 -25.08
C ASP A 93 16.04 6.75 -26.24
N SER A 94 14.88 6.97 -26.85
CA SER A 94 14.66 7.86 -27.97
C SER A 94 13.22 8.40 -28.02
N ILE A 95 12.98 9.41 -28.85
CA ILE A 95 11.66 10.00 -29.09
C ILE A 95 11.20 9.76 -30.53
N GLY A 96 9.91 9.94 -30.80
CA GLY A 96 9.29 9.79 -32.11
C GLY A 96 8.30 8.62 -32.19
N VAL A 97 8.32 7.74 -31.20
CA VAL A 97 7.47 6.55 -31.11
C VAL A 97 6.54 6.67 -29.90
N LYS A 98 5.27 6.30 -30.08
CA LYS A 98 4.34 6.11 -28.97
C LYS A 98 4.60 4.75 -28.34
N GLN A 99 4.73 4.68 -27.03
CA GLN A 99 5.00 3.41 -26.34
C GLN A 99 3.71 2.72 -25.86
N ASN A 100 2.57 3.14 -26.41
CA ASN A 100 1.23 2.59 -26.16
C ASN A 100 0.79 2.60 -24.68
N THR A 101 1.40 3.43 -23.85
CA THR A 101 0.90 3.74 -22.51
C THR A 101 -0.34 4.63 -22.62
N SER A 102 -1.16 4.66 -21.58
CA SER A 102 -2.27 5.60 -21.52
C SER A 102 -1.78 7.05 -21.38
N ALA A 103 -2.64 7.97 -21.80
CA ALA A 103 -2.51 9.40 -21.52
C ALA A 103 -3.60 9.89 -20.56
N ASP A 104 -4.28 8.97 -19.88
CA ASP A 104 -5.32 9.28 -18.91
C ASP A 104 -4.69 9.46 -17.52
N ILE A 105 -4.67 10.71 -17.07
CA ILE A 105 -4.09 11.08 -15.76
C ILE A 105 -4.94 10.61 -14.58
N ALA A 106 -6.13 10.04 -14.80
CA ALA A 106 -7.03 9.53 -13.77
C ALA A 106 -7.05 8.00 -13.69
N ALA A 107 -6.42 7.30 -14.64
CA ALA A 107 -6.41 5.84 -14.69
C ALA A 107 -5.38 5.23 -13.72
N LEU A 108 -5.76 4.15 -13.04
CA LEU A 108 -4.91 3.35 -12.15
C LEU A 108 -4.20 2.23 -12.94
N ASP A 109 -3.57 2.57 -14.06
CA ASP A 109 -3.11 1.65 -15.10
C ASP A 109 -1.57 1.54 -15.20
N GLY A 110 -0.87 1.79 -14.08
CA GLY A 110 0.59 1.84 -14.10
C GLY A 110 1.24 0.51 -14.47
N PHE A 111 0.58 -0.60 -14.15
CA PHE A 111 1.06 -1.94 -14.51
C PHE A 111 0.99 -2.17 -16.02
N GLU A 112 -0.17 -1.91 -16.62
CA GLU A 112 -0.42 -2.02 -18.06
C GLU A 112 0.50 -1.10 -18.85
N ASN A 113 0.67 0.15 -18.38
CA ASN A 113 1.59 1.08 -18.99
C ASN A 113 3.03 0.57 -18.92
N THR A 114 3.49 0.10 -17.77
CA THR A 114 4.85 -0.43 -17.64
C THR A 114 5.07 -1.66 -18.52
N PHE A 115 4.07 -2.53 -18.64
CA PHE A 115 4.11 -3.67 -19.55
C PHE A 115 4.13 -3.23 -21.02
N ALA A 116 3.41 -2.17 -21.40
CA ALA A 116 3.46 -1.59 -22.74
C ALA A 116 4.85 -1.01 -23.06
N LEU A 117 5.49 -0.34 -22.10
CA LEU A 117 6.85 0.17 -22.22
C LEU A 117 7.87 -0.94 -22.51
N LEU A 118 7.76 -2.09 -21.82
CA LEU A 118 8.63 -3.24 -22.01
C LEU A 118 8.46 -3.93 -23.39
N ASN A 119 7.26 -3.88 -23.95
CA ASN A 119 6.93 -4.59 -25.19
C ASN A 119 7.02 -3.71 -26.45
N THR A 120 7.52 -2.48 -26.34
CA THR A 120 7.68 -1.61 -27.50
C THR A 120 8.94 -2.02 -28.28
N SER A 121 8.77 -2.47 -29.52
CA SER A 121 9.89 -2.97 -30.35
C SER A 121 10.80 -1.89 -30.94
N ASP A 122 10.26 -0.69 -31.13
CA ASP A 122 10.93 0.38 -31.89
C ASP A 122 11.73 1.34 -30.99
N VAL A 123 11.51 1.29 -29.67
CA VAL A 123 12.14 2.14 -28.65
C VAL A 123 12.20 1.38 -27.33
N SER A 124 13.37 1.38 -26.67
CA SER A 124 13.53 0.72 -25.37
C SER A 124 13.19 1.68 -24.23
N SER A 125 12.73 1.14 -23.10
CA SER A 125 12.52 1.91 -21.87
C SER A 125 13.48 1.43 -20.78
N PRO A 126 14.65 2.09 -20.60
CA PRO A 126 15.58 1.75 -19.52
C PRO A 126 14.90 1.77 -18.15
N LEU A 127 13.96 2.70 -17.97
CA LEU A 127 13.16 2.81 -16.76
C LEU A 127 12.26 1.58 -16.53
N ALA A 128 11.52 1.15 -17.55
CA ALA A 128 10.63 -0.02 -17.42
C ALA A 128 11.43 -1.30 -17.23
N GLU A 129 12.55 -1.47 -17.93
CA GLU A 129 13.47 -2.59 -17.74
C GLU A 129 13.95 -2.67 -16.29
N LYS A 130 14.38 -1.55 -15.70
CA LYS A 130 14.83 -1.52 -14.30
C LYS A 130 13.71 -1.72 -13.29
N ALA A 131 12.53 -1.15 -13.54
CA ALA A 131 11.36 -1.41 -12.73
C ALA A 131 10.96 -2.89 -12.78
N PHE A 132 11.16 -3.56 -13.91
CA PHE A 132 10.91 -4.98 -14.07
C PHE A 132 12.03 -5.84 -13.45
N ASP A 133 13.30 -5.43 -13.51
CA ASP A 133 14.44 -6.15 -12.93
C ASP A 133 14.40 -6.28 -11.40
N LEU A 134 13.64 -5.42 -10.71
CA LEU A 134 13.36 -5.56 -9.27
C LEU A 134 12.64 -6.89 -8.93
N TRP A 135 12.25 -7.66 -9.94
CA TRP A 135 11.70 -9.00 -9.84
C TRP A 135 12.65 -9.99 -9.13
N ARG A 136 12.57 -9.99 -7.81
CA ARG A 136 13.00 -11.12 -6.96
C ARG A 136 11.75 -11.90 -6.57
N TYR A 137 11.71 -13.19 -6.94
CA TYR A 137 10.69 -14.16 -6.49
C TYR A 137 9.29 -14.07 -7.12
N GLY A 138 9.10 -13.45 -8.29
CA GLY A 138 7.81 -13.52 -9.00
C GLY A 138 6.85 -12.35 -8.77
N GLN A 139 7.24 -11.31 -8.05
CA GLN A 139 6.39 -10.13 -7.77
C GLN A 139 6.64 -8.99 -8.75
N SER A 140 5.69 -8.72 -9.66
CA SER A 140 5.83 -7.65 -10.65
C SER A 140 5.72 -6.26 -10.00
N SER A 141 6.87 -5.61 -9.81
CA SER A 141 6.94 -4.16 -9.61
C SER A 141 6.70 -3.43 -10.92
N TYR A 142 6.21 -2.19 -10.82
CA TYR A 142 5.97 -1.37 -11.98
C TYR A 142 6.06 0.12 -11.66
N ILE A 143 6.14 0.94 -12.72
CA ILE A 143 6.16 2.39 -12.62
C ILE A 143 4.71 2.87 -12.40
N PRO A 144 4.41 3.58 -11.30
CA PRO A 144 3.05 4.03 -11.01
C PRO A 144 2.51 4.99 -12.08
N SER A 145 1.20 4.93 -12.35
CA SER A 145 0.51 5.95 -13.14
C SER A 145 0.41 7.28 -12.37
N VAL A 146 0.01 8.36 -13.04
CA VAL A 146 -0.26 9.64 -12.35
C VAL A 146 -1.31 9.48 -11.24
N ALA A 147 -2.35 8.69 -11.46
CA ALA A 147 -3.39 8.49 -10.45
C ALA A 147 -2.87 7.71 -9.24
N GLN A 148 -2.03 6.68 -9.45
CA GLN A 148 -1.39 5.93 -8.37
C GLN A 148 -0.39 6.80 -7.59
N MET A 149 0.35 7.68 -8.27
CA MET A 149 1.22 8.68 -7.60
C MET A 149 0.43 9.67 -6.75
N ARG A 150 -0.78 10.07 -7.15
CA ARG A 150 -1.66 10.90 -6.30
C ARG A 150 -2.08 10.17 -5.02
N LEU A 151 -2.43 8.89 -5.11
CA LEU A 151 -2.73 8.07 -3.93
C LEU A 151 -1.52 8.01 -2.99
N LEU A 152 -0.32 7.77 -3.54
CA LEU A 152 0.92 7.73 -2.79
C LEU A 152 1.23 9.09 -2.13
N TYR A 153 1.05 10.19 -2.85
CA TYR A 153 1.26 11.56 -2.34
C TYR A 153 0.39 11.87 -1.12
N HIS A 154 -0.85 11.38 -1.08
CA HIS A 154 -1.74 11.57 0.07
C HIS A 154 -1.37 10.67 1.25
N ALA A 155 -0.72 9.53 1.01
CA ALA A 155 -0.30 8.60 2.06
C ALA A 155 1.10 8.91 2.64
N LYS A 156 1.95 9.66 1.90
CA LYS A 156 3.40 9.80 2.17
C LYS A 156 3.76 10.13 3.62
N GLU A 157 3.02 11.03 4.29
CA GLU A 157 3.30 11.43 5.67
C GLU A 157 3.11 10.28 6.66
N GLN A 158 2.12 9.42 6.43
CA GLN A 158 1.81 8.28 7.29
C GLN A 158 2.79 7.13 7.07
N ILE A 159 3.22 6.91 5.82
CA ILE A 159 4.08 5.77 5.47
C ILE A 159 5.57 6.05 5.59
N ASN A 160 6.03 7.31 5.48
CA ASN A 160 7.46 7.65 5.58
C ASN A 160 8.11 7.15 6.89
N PRO A 161 7.46 7.25 8.08
CA PRO A 161 8.00 6.64 9.30
C PRO A 161 8.20 5.13 9.18
N ILE A 162 7.29 4.42 8.50
CA ILE A 162 7.34 2.98 8.31
C ILE A 162 8.44 2.59 7.31
N ILE A 163 8.56 3.35 6.20
CA ILE A 163 9.65 3.17 5.23
C ILE A 163 11.00 3.32 5.93
N LYS A 164 11.17 4.38 6.73
CA LYS A 164 12.39 4.63 7.49
C LYS A 164 12.68 3.52 8.49
N MET A 165 11.67 3.05 9.22
CA MET A 165 11.78 1.93 10.15
C MET A 165 12.24 0.65 9.45
N CYS A 166 11.78 0.42 8.20
CA CYS A 166 12.19 -0.71 7.38
C CYS A 166 13.56 -0.53 6.69
N GLY A 167 14.27 0.58 6.93
CA GLY A 167 15.57 0.87 6.33
C GLY A 167 15.51 1.38 4.89
N GLY A 168 14.35 1.85 4.44
CA GLY A 168 14.13 2.47 3.14
C GLY A 168 14.42 3.96 3.10
N ASP A 169 14.46 4.50 1.88
CA ASP A 169 14.55 5.93 1.60
C ASP A 169 13.15 6.54 1.68
N THR A 170 12.96 7.53 2.57
CA THR A 170 11.67 8.22 2.67
C THR A 170 11.32 8.95 1.39
N LEU A 171 10.02 9.05 1.09
CA LEU A 171 9.53 9.84 -0.04
C LEU A 171 9.85 11.31 0.18
N SER A 172 10.86 11.80 -0.52
CA SER A 172 11.42 13.14 -0.37
C SER A 172 10.46 14.21 -0.88
N ILE A 173 10.41 15.34 -0.17
CA ILE A 173 9.68 16.54 -0.57
C ILE A 173 10.63 17.70 -0.92
N GLU A 174 11.93 17.45 -0.89
CA GLU A 174 12.96 18.44 -1.18
C GLU A 174 13.03 18.71 -2.69
N ALA A 175 13.34 19.96 -3.06
CA ALA A 175 13.21 20.43 -4.44
C ALA A 175 13.99 19.59 -5.46
N ASP A 176 15.18 19.10 -5.06
CA ASP A 176 16.10 18.38 -5.94
C ASP A 176 15.82 16.87 -6.04
N ASP A 177 14.87 16.34 -5.24
CA ASP A 177 14.68 14.89 -5.04
C ASP A 177 13.20 14.49 -4.97
N CYS A 178 12.28 15.43 -5.24
CA CYS A 178 10.83 15.15 -5.17
C CYS A 178 10.22 14.68 -6.49
N TRP A 179 10.95 14.72 -7.60
CA TRP A 179 10.43 14.48 -8.94
C TRP A 179 10.59 13.03 -9.37
N HIS A 180 9.47 12.37 -9.65
CA HIS A 180 9.44 10.96 -10.04
C HIS A 180 8.73 10.80 -11.38
N TRP A 181 9.24 9.92 -12.25
CA TRP A 181 8.50 9.50 -13.43
C TRP A 181 7.22 8.80 -13.03
N THR A 182 6.19 9.05 -13.82
CA THR A 182 4.99 8.21 -13.90
C THR A 182 5.04 7.42 -15.20
N SER A 183 4.24 6.36 -15.31
CA SER A 183 4.08 5.59 -16.54
C SER A 183 3.10 6.21 -17.55
N THR A 184 2.53 7.38 -17.25
CA THR A 184 1.50 8.04 -18.07
C THR A 184 2.13 9.01 -19.08
N GLU A 185 1.80 8.84 -20.36
CA GLU A 185 2.23 9.74 -21.45
C GLU A 185 1.42 11.06 -21.47
N VAL A 186 1.99 12.11 -22.09
CA VAL A 186 1.30 13.40 -22.24
C VAL A 186 0.33 13.34 -23.42
N ALA A 187 -0.95 13.62 -23.18
CA ALA A 187 -1.96 13.66 -24.22
C ALA A 187 -1.58 14.66 -25.34
N GLY A 188 -1.56 14.18 -26.59
CA GLY A 188 -1.16 14.97 -27.76
C GLY A 188 0.35 15.08 -27.98
N GLN A 189 1.18 14.61 -27.04
CA GLN A 189 2.65 14.63 -27.11
C GLN A 189 3.27 13.27 -26.77
N GLN A 190 2.51 12.17 -26.92
CA GLN A 190 2.91 10.81 -26.54
C GLN A 190 4.23 10.35 -27.20
N THR A 191 4.56 10.84 -28.39
CA THR A 191 5.82 10.47 -29.06
C THR A 191 7.06 11.10 -28.43
N ALA A 192 6.92 12.10 -27.55
CA ALA A 192 8.04 12.89 -27.05
C ALA A 192 8.07 13.05 -25.53
N LYS A 193 6.92 13.06 -24.85
CA LYS A 193 6.82 13.44 -23.44
C LYS A 193 5.97 12.48 -22.61
N ALA A 194 6.36 12.37 -21.35
CA ALA A 194 5.61 11.72 -20.28
C ALA A 194 5.51 12.64 -19.06
N TRP A 195 4.68 12.28 -18.09
CA TRP A 195 4.49 13.08 -16.88
C TRP A 195 5.50 12.71 -15.79
N LEU A 196 6.18 13.73 -15.26
CA LEU A 196 6.76 13.68 -13.93
C LEU A 196 5.71 14.06 -12.89
N PHE A 197 5.85 13.54 -11.68
CA PHE A 197 5.03 13.85 -10.52
C PHE A 197 5.91 14.37 -9.37
N SER A 198 5.50 15.47 -8.74
CA SER A 198 6.20 16.03 -7.58
C SER A 198 5.63 15.50 -6.26
N MET A 199 6.43 14.79 -5.49
CA MET A 199 6.08 14.36 -4.12
C MET A 199 5.96 15.51 -3.12
N SER A 200 6.52 16.69 -3.46
CA SER A 200 6.44 17.91 -2.66
C SER A 200 5.09 18.61 -2.82
N SER A 201 4.62 18.77 -4.05
CA SER A 201 3.46 19.63 -4.37
C SER A 201 2.23 18.88 -4.91
N GLY A 202 2.39 17.63 -5.35
CA GLY A 202 1.37 16.89 -6.09
C GLY A 202 1.18 17.37 -7.53
N ALA A 203 2.02 18.28 -8.02
CA ALA A 203 1.98 18.77 -9.40
C ALA A 203 2.52 17.73 -10.39
N ILE A 204 2.07 17.81 -11.64
CA ILE A 204 2.62 17.05 -12.77
C ILE A 204 3.23 17.98 -13.79
N HIS A 205 4.42 17.63 -14.30
CA HIS A 205 5.13 18.40 -15.33
C HIS A 205 5.44 17.52 -16.54
N ASP A 206 5.15 18.02 -17.74
CA ASP A 206 5.51 17.33 -18.97
C ASP A 206 7.02 17.40 -19.19
N THR A 207 7.64 16.25 -19.43
CA THR A 207 9.10 16.16 -19.55
C THR A 207 9.48 15.30 -20.76
N PRO A 208 10.53 15.68 -21.52
CA PRO A 208 11.04 14.83 -22.60
C PRO A 208 11.46 13.46 -22.09
N LYS A 209 11.00 12.39 -22.76
CA LYS A 209 11.21 11.01 -22.32
C LYS A 209 12.67 10.57 -22.19
N THR A 210 13.57 11.27 -22.87
CA THR A 210 15.02 10.99 -22.85
C THR A 210 15.73 11.55 -21.62
N GLN A 211 15.05 12.34 -20.78
CA GLN A 211 15.65 12.83 -19.53
C GLN A 211 15.65 11.75 -18.46
N ALA A 212 16.70 11.73 -17.64
CA ALA A 212 16.79 10.84 -16.50
C ALA A 212 16.13 11.45 -15.26
N HIS A 213 15.17 10.74 -14.67
CA HIS A 213 14.54 11.09 -13.39
C HIS A 213 14.30 9.81 -12.57
N GLN A 214 14.13 9.96 -11.26
CA GLN A 214 13.88 8.84 -10.36
C GLN A 214 12.52 8.20 -10.62
N VAL A 215 12.36 6.96 -10.12
CA VAL A 215 11.07 6.32 -9.95
C VAL A 215 11.02 5.67 -8.59
N ARG A 216 9.85 5.78 -7.97
CA ARG A 216 9.48 4.98 -6.81
C ARG A 216 8.52 3.88 -7.27
N PRO A 217 8.98 2.64 -7.46
CA PRO A 217 8.12 1.58 -7.97
C PRO A 217 7.04 1.19 -6.97
N ILE A 218 5.94 0.65 -7.48
CA ILE A 218 4.86 0.09 -6.66
C ILE A 218 4.54 -1.34 -7.08
N ILE A 219 3.75 -2.02 -6.25
CA ILE A 219 3.26 -3.39 -6.46
C ILE A 219 1.74 -3.39 -6.22
N THR A 220 1.01 -4.11 -7.08
CA THR A 220 -0.38 -4.49 -6.83
C THR A 220 -0.42 -5.72 -5.93
N ILE A 221 -1.14 -5.64 -4.82
CA ILE A 221 -1.30 -6.76 -3.90
C ILE A 221 -2.55 -7.55 -4.30
N ASN A 222 -2.36 -8.82 -4.64
CA ASN A 222 -3.45 -9.77 -4.89
C ASN A 222 -3.42 -10.82 -3.76
N ASN A 223 -4.52 -10.99 -3.02
CA ASN A 223 -4.70 -12.06 -2.03
C ASN A 223 -5.61 -13.15 -2.59
#